data_AF-A0A8F0LFR7-F1
#
_entry.id   AF-A0A8F0LFR7-F1
#
_cell.length_a   1.000
_cell.length_b   1.000
_cell.length_c   1.000
_cell.angle_alpha   90.00
_cell.angle_beta   90.00
_cell.angle_gamma   90.00
#
_symmetry.space_group_name_H-M   'P 1'
#
loop_
_entity.id
_entity.type
_entity.pdbx_description
1 polymer ?
#
loop_
_entity_poly.entity_id
_entity_poly.type
_entity_poly.pdbx_seq_one_letter_code
_entity_poly.pdbx_strand_id
1 'polypeptide(L)'
;MLMNFMKLKSHSKDDPMYLISKLLLNSLYGRFGMNPNMENYSIIKSENLMKQFNEFTIVDVFNLNNGKDLVSYLTKNNEEDNDKILNISLPISLAVTAAARIHMTQFKNNPNFNLYYSDTDSIDRDKPLPDKFLGKELGQMKFEHKFKKIMFLAPKVYAGITDDYELVKIKGVKNPVKFNSLLPLLTRNNKLNINQDKWYKSLSRGGITIKEEIYTLMVTENKRNLIYENNKFIDTKPLTLNDTKIINEN
;
A
#
# COMPACT_ATOMS: atom_id res chain seq x y z
N MET A 1 17.18 21.85 5.22
CA MET A 1 17.06 20.46 5.72
C MET A 1 16.79 19.46 4.59
N LEU A 2 15.68 19.56 3.83
CA LEU A 2 15.34 18.65 2.72
C LEU A 2 16.45 18.51 1.66
N MET A 3 17.03 19.63 1.19
CA MET A 3 18.14 19.61 0.22
C MET A 3 19.38 18.84 0.73
N ASN A 4 19.64 18.83 2.04
CA ASN A 4 20.78 18.09 2.59
C ASN A 4 20.52 16.58 2.52
N PHE A 5 19.33 16.12 2.90
CA PHE A 5 18.97 14.70 2.75
C PHE A 5 18.87 14.25 1.31
N MET A 6 18.47 15.14 0.39
CA MET A 6 18.50 14.84 -1.03
C MET A 6 19.91 14.66 -1.58
N LYS A 7 20.87 15.50 -1.15
CA LYS A 7 22.29 15.33 -1.46
C LYS A 7 22.86 14.04 -0.87
N LEU A 8 22.45 13.67 0.35
CA LEU A 8 22.87 12.40 0.94
C LEU A 8 22.25 11.20 0.20
N LYS A 9 20.99 11.30 -0.25
CA LYS A 9 20.34 10.29 -1.10
C LYS A 9 21.00 10.15 -2.49
N SER A 10 21.75 11.14 -2.97
CA SER A 10 22.48 11.01 -4.24
C SER A 10 23.81 10.25 -4.13
N HIS A 11 24.19 9.79 -2.93
CA HIS A 11 25.33 8.89 -2.73
C HIS A 11 24.99 7.45 -3.15
N SER A 12 25.98 6.54 -3.13
CA SER A 12 25.80 5.15 -3.56
C SER A 12 24.65 4.46 -2.82
N LYS A 13 23.93 3.57 -3.51
CA LYS A 13 22.85 2.78 -2.89
C LYS A 13 23.34 1.82 -1.80
N ASP A 14 24.62 1.48 -1.82
CA ASP A 14 25.26 0.59 -0.85
C ASP A 14 25.67 1.33 0.43
N ASP A 15 25.56 2.66 0.45
CA ASP A 15 25.83 3.48 1.63
C ASP A 15 24.63 3.43 2.59
N PRO A 16 24.81 3.07 3.88
CA PRO A 16 23.75 3.17 4.89
C PRO A 16 23.08 4.55 4.93
N MET A 17 23.82 5.61 4.63
CA MET A 17 23.32 6.99 4.59
C MET A 17 22.31 7.22 3.48
N TYR A 18 22.40 6.49 2.36
CA TYR A 18 21.37 6.48 1.32
C TYR A 18 20.05 5.97 1.91
N LEU A 19 20.10 4.86 2.64
CA LEU A 19 18.91 4.26 3.26
C LEU A 19 18.31 5.18 4.32
N ILE A 20 19.12 5.71 5.23
CA ILE A 20 18.68 6.65 6.28
C ILE A 20 18.03 7.88 5.64
N SER A 21 18.67 8.49 4.65
CA SER A 21 18.15 9.68 3.99
C SER A 21 16.85 9.39 3.25
N LYS A 22 16.75 8.26 2.55
CA LYS A 22 15.51 7.84 1.88
C LYS A 22 14.39 7.59 2.87
N LEU A 23 14.67 6.94 4.01
CA LEU A 23 13.69 6.71 5.06
C LEU A 23 13.17 8.02 5.63
N LEU A 24 14.06 8.95 6.01
CA LEU A 24 13.69 10.25 6.58
C LEU A 24 12.83 11.07 5.61
N LEU A 25 13.21 11.11 4.32
CA LEU A 25 12.45 11.80 3.29
C LEU A 25 11.05 11.19 3.10
N ASN A 26 10.94 9.86 3.05
CA ASN A 26 9.67 9.17 2.85
C ASN A 26 8.78 9.19 4.11
N SER A 27 9.36 9.26 5.31
CA SER A 27 8.60 9.28 6.56
C SER A 27 8.07 10.66 6.93
N LEU A 28 8.71 11.73 6.45
CA LEU A 28 8.42 13.10 6.88
C LEU A 28 6.98 13.52 6.59
N TYR A 29 6.48 13.29 5.37
CA TYR A 29 5.09 13.65 5.06
C TYR A 29 4.08 12.78 5.82
N GLY A 30 4.43 11.50 6.06
CA GLY A 30 3.63 10.60 6.88
C GLY A 30 3.53 11.08 8.34
N ARG A 31 4.61 11.63 8.88
CA ARG A 31 4.62 12.26 10.22
C ARG A 31 3.59 13.37 10.32
N PHE A 32 3.49 14.24 9.32
CA PHE A 32 2.49 15.32 9.33
C PHE A 32 1.03 14.84 9.31
N GLY A 33 0.77 13.64 8.79
CA GLY A 33 -0.57 13.05 8.70
C GLY A 33 -0.89 11.99 9.77
N MET A 34 -0.13 11.93 10.87
CA MET A 34 -0.42 10.98 11.96
C MET A 34 -1.73 11.32 12.65
N ASN A 35 -2.50 10.29 13.03
CA ASN A 35 -3.71 10.47 13.83
C ASN A 35 -3.31 10.98 15.24
N PRO A 36 -3.81 12.15 15.69
CA PRO A 36 -3.51 12.64 17.02
C PRO A 36 -4.11 11.76 18.13
N ASN A 37 -5.21 11.07 17.84
CA ASN A 37 -5.87 10.18 18.78
C ASN A 37 -5.20 8.80 18.71
N MET A 38 -4.16 8.60 19.52
CA MET A 38 -3.44 7.34 19.62
C MET A 38 -3.94 6.52 20.81
N GLU A 39 -4.16 5.23 20.58
CA GLU A 39 -4.41 4.26 21.65
C GLU A 39 -3.17 4.11 22.53
N ASN A 40 -3.38 4.08 23.84
CA ASN A 40 -2.39 3.65 24.81
C ASN A 40 -2.49 2.14 25.00
N TYR A 41 -1.38 1.54 25.41
CA TYR A 41 -1.28 0.10 25.63
C TYR A 41 -0.71 -0.16 27.02
N SER A 42 -1.37 -1.02 27.78
CA SER A 42 -0.87 -1.45 29.09
C SER A 42 -1.05 -2.96 29.26
N ILE A 43 -0.15 -3.57 30.01
CA ILE A 43 -0.29 -4.97 30.43
C ILE A 43 -0.75 -4.94 31.88
N ILE A 44 -1.97 -5.43 32.13
CA ILE A 44 -2.56 -5.45 33.47
C ILE A 44 -2.94 -6.86 33.89
N LYS A 45 -3.15 -7.08 35.18
CA LYS A 45 -3.72 -8.34 35.67
C LYS A 45 -5.20 -8.43 35.28
N SER A 46 -5.66 -9.59 34.84
CA SER A 46 -7.04 -9.78 34.37
C SER A 46 -8.10 -9.44 35.43
N GLU A 47 -7.81 -9.71 36.70
CA GLU A 47 -8.66 -9.34 37.84
C GLU A 47 -8.89 -7.83 37.99
N ASN A 48 -8.00 -6.99 37.46
CA ASN A 48 -8.08 -5.53 37.55
C ASN A 48 -8.74 -4.88 36.33
N LEU A 49 -9.10 -5.65 35.30
CA LEU A 49 -9.73 -5.13 34.08
C LEU A 49 -10.99 -4.33 34.40
N MET A 50 -11.86 -4.87 35.26
CA MET A 50 -13.11 -4.23 35.67
C MET A 50 -12.92 -2.88 36.38
N LYS A 51 -11.78 -2.67 37.05
CA LYS A 51 -11.50 -1.44 37.80
C LYS A 51 -11.14 -0.25 36.89
N GLN A 52 -10.66 -0.51 35.67
CA GLN A 52 -10.19 0.52 34.74
C GLN A 52 -11.25 1.06 33.76
N PHE A 53 -12.43 0.43 33.66
CA PHE A 53 -13.53 0.93 32.80
C PHE A 53 -14.02 2.34 33.16
N ASN A 54 -13.80 2.76 34.42
CA ASN A 54 -14.24 4.07 34.88
C ASN A 54 -13.36 5.19 34.31
N GLU A 55 -12.05 4.98 34.20
CA GLU A 55 -11.06 6.00 33.79
C GLU A 55 -10.78 6.01 32.28
N PHE A 56 -10.93 4.87 31.60
CA PHE A 56 -10.54 4.71 30.19
C PHE A 56 -11.67 4.14 29.34
N THR A 57 -11.64 4.44 28.04
CA THR A 57 -12.44 3.74 27.03
C THR A 57 -11.60 2.62 26.45
N ILE A 58 -11.90 1.38 26.83
CA ILE A 58 -11.23 0.20 26.31
C ILE A 58 -11.61 0.02 24.83
N VAL A 59 -10.60 -0.10 23.96
CA VAL A 59 -10.78 -0.34 22.52
C VAL A 59 -10.63 -1.82 22.20
N ASP A 60 -9.60 -2.47 22.75
CA ASP A 60 -9.35 -3.89 22.57
C ASP A 60 -8.71 -4.52 23.81
N VAL A 61 -8.93 -5.82 23.99
CA VAL A 61 -8.35 -6.62 25.08
C VAL A 61 -7.85 -7.94 24.53
N PHE A 62 -6.56 -8.18 24.69
CA PHE A 62 -5.91 -9.42 24.31
C PHE A 62 -5.41 -10.19 25.54
N ASN A 63 -6.00 -11.36 25.79
CA ASN A 63 -5.58 -12.21 26.90
C ASN A 63 -4.23 -12.89 26.63
N LEU A 64 -3.28 -12.73 27.57
CA LEU A 64 -1.93 -13.27 27.44
C LEU A 64 -1.79 -14.71 27.97
N ASN A 65 -2.88 -15.32 28.45
CA ASN A 65 -2.95 -16.67 29.01
C ASN A 65 -2.02 -16.92 30.21
N ASN A 66 -1.67 -15.86 30.94
CA ASN A 66 -0.81 -15.92 32.12
C ASN A 66 -1.37 -15.09 33.30
N GLY A 67 -2.70 -14.90 33.33
CA GLY A 67 -3.39 -14.05 34.30
C GLY A 67 -3.24 -12.55 34.05
N LYS A 68 -2.71 -12.16 32.88
CA LYS A 68 -2.61 -10.78 32.42
C LYS A 68 -3.28 -10.58 31.06
N ASP A 69 -3.71 -9.35 30.82
CA ASP A 69 -4.26 -8.89 29.56
C ASP A 69 -3.44 -7.71 29.03
N LEU A 70 -3.23 -7.69 27.71
CA LEU A 70 -2.80 -6.49 26.99
C LEU A 70 -4.07 -5.71 26.61
N VAL A 71 -4.20 -4.51 27.14
CA VAL A 71 -5.37 -3.65 26.92
C VAL A 71 -4.95 -2.47 26.06
N SER A 72 -5.69 -2.22 24.98
CA SER A 72 -5.61 -0.96 24.24
C SER A 72 -6.78 -0.06 24.65
N TYR A 73 -6.48 1.20 24.93
CA TYR A 73 -7.46 2.12 25.49
C TYR A 73 -7.21 3.57 25.08
N LEU A 74 -8.30 4.34 25.06
CA LEU A 74 -8.29 5.79 24.93
C LEU A 74 -8.54 6.42 26.30
N THR A 75 -7.77 7.44 26.64
CA THR A 75 -8.01 8.23 27.85
C THR A 75 -9.32 9.00 27.68
N LYS A 76 -10.25 8.87 28.64
CA LYS A 76 -11.43 9.76 28.67
C LYS A 76 -10.88 11.15 28.98
N ASN A 77 -11.08 12.10 28.07
CA ASN A 77 -10.56 13.47 28.11
C ASN A 77 -10.30 13.99 29.53
N ASN A 78 -9.05 13.90 29.98
CA ASN A 78 -8.55 14.80 30.99
C ASN A 78 -7.91 15.95 30.21
N GLU A 79 -8.43 17.15 30.40
CA GLU A 79 -7.95 18.39 29.75
C GLU A 79 -6.44 18.65 29.98
N GLU A 80 -5.82 17.91 30.90
CA GLU A 80 -4.39 17.90 31.23
C GLU A 80 -3.50 17.13 30.24
N ASP A 81 -4.03 16.27 29.36
CA ASP A 81 -3.24 15.53 28.36
C ASP A 81 -3.03 16.35 27.04
N ASN A 82 -3.46 17.63 27.04
CA ASN A 82 -3.26 18.60 25.95
C ASN A 82 -1.78 18.94 25.68
N ASP A 83 -0.85 18.46 26.50
CA ASP A 83 0.58 18.74 26.37
C ASP A 83 1.31 17.85 25.36
N LYS A 84 0.66 16.86 24.74
CA LYS A 84 1.23 16.19 23.57
C LYS A 84 1.12 17.08 22.34
N ILE A 85 2.00 18.09 22.28
CA ILE A 85 2.29 18.83 21.04
C ILE A 85 2.91 17.82 20.06
N LEU A 86 2.03 17.17 19.29
CA LEU A 86 2.45 16.33 18.19
C LEU A 86 2.95 17.27 17.08
N ASN A 87 4.17 17.05 16.61
CA ASN A 87 4.73 17.71 15.42
C ASN A 87 4.03 17.20 14.15
N ILE A 88 2.72 17.47 14.04
CA ILE A 88 1.83 17.06 12.96
C ILE A 88 1.24 18.30 12.28
N SER A 89 0.86 18.16 11.02
CA SER A 89 0.19 19.21 10.28
C SER A 89 -0.61 18.57 9.16
N LEU A 90 -1.88 18.27 9.45
CA LEU A 90 -2.78 17.67 8.47
C LEU A 90 -2.84 18.49 7.17
N PRO A 91 -2.91 19.84 7.19
CA PRO A 91 -2.88 20.64 5.97
C PRO A 91 -1.63 20.41 5.11
N ILE A 92 -0.44 20.29 5.71
CA ILE A 92 0.80 20.00 4.97
C ILE A 92 0.72 18.61 4.33
N SER A 93 0.28 17.60 5.06
CA SER A 93 0.14 16.23 4.51
C SER A 93 -0.86 16.16 3.35
N LEU A 94 -1.99 16.86 3.49
CA LEU A 94 -3.00 16.98 2.43
C LEU A 94 -2.44 17.72 1.21
N ALA A 95 -1.75 18.84 1.41
CA ALA A 95 -1.14 19.62 0.32
C ALA A 95 -0.09 18.79 -0.44
N VAL A 96 0.79 18.07 0.27
CA VAL A 96 1.81 17.20 -0.35
C VAL A 96 1.16 16.08 -1.16
N THR A 97 0.17 15.39 -0.61
CA THR A 97 -0.51 14.28 -1.30
C THR A 97 -1.36 14.76 -2.49
N ALA A 98 -2.00 15.93 -2.38
CA ALA A 98 -2.72 16.56 -3.48
C ALA A 98 -1.77 16.99 -4.60
N ALA A 99 -0.68 17.68 -4.27
CA ALA A 99 0.34 18.11 -5.24
C ALA A 99 0.97 16.92 -5.97
N ALA A 100 1.28 15.83 -5.26
CA ALA A 100 1.77 14.60 -5.89
C ALA A 100 0.77 14.01 -6.90
N ARG A 101 -0.52 14.00 -6.58
CA ARG A 101 -1.58 13.54 -7.50
C ARG A 101 -1.71 14.45 -8.71
N ILE A 102 -1.73 15.77 -8.51
CA ILE A 102 -1.77 16.78 -9.58
C ILE A 102 -0.57 16.61 -10.51
N HIS A 103 0.63 16.44 -9.95
CA HIS A 103 1.84 16.16 -10.73
C HIS A 103 1.67 14.91 -11.59
N MET A 104 1.12 13.82 -11.05
CA MET A 104 0.91 12.59 -11.82
C MET A 104 -0.19 12.71 -12.88
N THR A 105 -1.13 13.66 -12.75
CA THR A 105 -2.21 13.88 -13.74
C THR A 105 -1.67 14.19 -15.13
N GLN A 106 -0.54 14.89 -15.23
CA GLN A 106 0.08 15.22 -16.53
C GLN A 106 0.51 13.97 -17.32
N PHE A 107 0.75 12.86 -16.63
CA PHE A 107 1.07 11.58 -17.25
C PHE A 107 -0.18 10.73 -17.44
N LYS A 108 -1.13 10.77 -16.50
CA LYS A 108 -2.34 9.95 -16.55
C LYS A 108 -3.31 10.39 -17.65
N ASN A 109 -3.42 11.69 -17.89
CA ASN A 109 -4.33 12.28 -18.86
C ASN A 109 -3.61 12.71 -20.15
N ASN A 110 -2.51 12.05 -20.49
CA ASN A 110 -1.72 12.41 -21.66
C ASN A 110 -2.25 11.68 -22.90
N PRO A 111 -2.78 12.40 -23.91
CA PRO A 111 -3.35 11.76 -25.10
C PRO A 111 -2.30 11.17 -26.05
N ASN A 112 -1.01 11.48 -25.85
CA ASN A 112 0.03 11.05 -26.78
C ASN A 112 0.33 9.55 -26.69
N PHE A 113 -0.07 8.88 -25.59
CA PHE A 113 0.16 7.46 -25.35
C PHE A 113 -1.01 6.81 -24.65
N ASN A 114 -1.11 5.49 -24.78
CA ASN A 114 -2.09 4.71 -24.03
C ASN A 114 -1.50 4.37 -22.66
N LEU A 115 -2.22 4.75 -21.60
CA LEU A 115 -1.87 4.39 -20.23
C LEU A 115 -2.55 3.07 -19.86
N TYR A 116 -1.76 2.07 -19.47
CA TYR A 116 -2.28 0.77 -19.05
C TYR A 116 -2.39 0.65 -17.53
N TYR A 117 -1.45 1.23 -16.79
CA TYR A 117 -1.40 1.10 -15.33
C TYR A 117 -0.73 2.30 -14.68
N SER A 118 -1.10 2.58 -13.43
CA SER A 118 -0.40 3.55 -12.59
C SER A 118 -0.60 3.21 -11.12
N ASP A 119 0.47 3.30 -10.33
CA ASP A 119 0.43 3.21 -8.87
C ASP A 119 1.28 4.29 -8.25
N THR A 120 0.66 5.15 -7.44
CA THR A 120 1.26 6.26 -6.68
C THR A 120 2.08 7.23 -7.55
N ASP A 121 3.32 6.87 -7.88
CA ASP A 121 4.34 7.64 -8.59
C ASP A 121 4.92 6.89 -9.82
N SER A 122 4.21 5.87 -10.32
CA SER A 122 4.59 5.06 -11.50
C SER A 122 3.49 5.04 -12.57
N ILE A 123 3.90 4.82 -13.84
CA ILE A 123 3.02 4.65 -14.99
C ILE A 123 3.57 3.57 -15.93
N ASP A 124 2.68 2.76 -16.52
CA ASP A 124 2.99 1.82 -17.60
C ASP A 124 2.19 2.18 -18.84
N ARG A 125 2.84 2.17 -20.00
CA ARG A 125 2.33 2.74 -21.25
C ARG A 125 3.05 2.18 -22.48
N ASP A 126 2.51 2.45 -23.66
CA ASP A 126 2.98 1.90 -24.94
C ASP A 126 4.09 2.70 -25.65
N LYS A 127 4.19 4.01 -25.42
CA LYS A 127 5.13 4.91 -26.13
C LYS A 127 6.19 5.51 -25.19
N PRO A 128 7.30 6.09 -25.70
CA PRO A 128 8.33 6.79 -24.91
C PRO A 128 7.90 8.19 -24.44
N LEU A 129 8.52 8.71 -23.37
CA LEU A 129 8.11 9.94 -22.66
C LEU A 129 9.07 10.99 -23.21
N PRO A 130 8.64 12.24 -23.40
CA PRO A 130 9.58 13.31 -23.74
C PRO A 130 10.74 13.35 -22.75
N ASP A 131 11.97 13.51 -23.27
CA ASP A 131 13.20 13.43 -22.46
C ASP A 131 13.22 14.41 -21.28
N LYS A 132 12.53 15.56 -21.40
CA LYS A 132 12.37 16.53 -20.30
C LYS A 132 11.77 15.93 -19.02
N PHE A 133 10.97 14.87 -19.15
CA PHE A 133 10.34 14.17 -18.02
C PHE A 133 11.15 12.98 -17.53
N LEU A 134 12.19 12.57 -18.25
CA LEU A 134 12.99 11.38 -17.95
C LEU A 134 14.33 11.77 -17.36
N GLY A 135 14.72 11.11 -16.27
CA GLY A 135 16.06 11.28 -15.73
C GLY A 135 16.18 10.91 -14.25
N LYS A 136 17.22 11.45 -13.62
CA LYS A 136 17.58 11.18 -12.21
C LYS A 136 17.30 12.37 -11.29
N GLU A 137 16.87 13.50 -11.85
CA GLU A 137 16.61 14.70 -11.06
C GLU A 137 15.27 14.60 -10.31
N LEU A 138 15.07 15.50 -9.35
CA LEU A 138 13.85 15.51 -8.55
C LEU A 138 12.61 15.75 -9.44
N GLY A 139 11.59 14.91 -9.27
CA GLY A 139 10.33 15.04 -9.99
C GLY A 139 10.34 14.43 -11.39
N GLN A 140 11.51 14.02 -11.90
CA GLN A 140 11.60 13.26 -13.14
C GLN A 140 11.22 11.79 -12.94
N MET A 141 10.70 11.20 -14.02
CA MET A 141 10.36 9.78 -14.10
C MET A 141 11.61 8.99 -14.45
N LYS A 142 11.91 7.98 -13.63
CA LYS A 142 12.98 7.03 -13.91
C LYS A 142 12.46 5.95 -14.85
N PHE A 143 13.21 5.66 -15.92
CA PHE A 143 12.95 4.49 -16.75
C PHE A 143 13.34 3.22 -15.99
N GLU A 144 12.35 2.36 -15.68
CA GLU A 144 12.59 1.15 -14.88
C GLU A 144 12.65 -0.12 -15.73
N HIS A 145 11.66 -0.32 -16.60
CA HIS A 145 11.46 -1.58 -17.31
C HIS A 145 10.97 -1.34 -18.74
N LYS A 146 11.38 -2.21 -19.66
CA LYS A 146 10.81 -2.36 -21.00
C LYS A 146 10.24 -3.77 -21.12
N PHE A 147 8.92 -3.89 -21.24
CA PHE A 147 8.25 -5.18 -21.31
C PHE A 147 7.95 -5.57 -22.77
N LYS A 148 8.20 -6.83 -23.12
CA LYS A 148 7.68 -7.45 -24.34
C LYS A 148 6.20 -7.79 -24.22
N LYS A 149 5.82 -8.26 -23.03
CA LYS A 149 4.46 -8.61 -22.65
C LYS A 149 4.26 -8.23 -21.20
N ILE A 150 3.09 -7.70 -20.88
CA ILE A 150 2.68 -7.39 -19.51
C ILE A 150 1.18 -7.63 -19.39
N MET A 151 0.75 -8.01 -18.19
CA MET A 151 -0.65 -8.17 -17.83
C MET A 151 -0.91 -7.54 -16.46
N PHE A 152 -2.06 -6.88 -16.34
CA PHE A 152 -2.53 -6.25 -15.12
C PHE A 152 -3.84 -6.92 -14.72
N LEU A 153 -3.87 -7.56 -13.55
CA LEU A 153 -5.05 -8.28 -13.07
C LEU A 153 -5.84 -7.46 -12.04
N ALA A 154 -5.13 -6.72 -11.19
CA ALA A 154 -5.70 -5.88 -10.15
C ALA A 154 -4.67 -4.85 -9.66
N PRO A 155 -5.06 -3.86 -8.83
CA PRO A 155 -4.10 -2.97 -8.18
C PRO A 155 -3.04 -3.77 -7.41
N LYS A 156 -1.76 -3.54 -7.75
CA LYS A 156 -0.59 -4.27 -7.20
C LYS A 156 -0.59 -5.79 -7.51
N VAL A 157 -1.24 -6.19 -8.60
CA VAL A 157 -1.22 -7.56 -9.14
C VAL A 157 -0.97 -7.50 -10.64
N TYR A 158 0.28 -7.68 -11.04
CA TYR A 158 0.72 -7.64 -12.43
C TYR A 158 1.94 -8.51 -12.67
N ALA A 159 2.12 -8.91 -13.92
CA ALA A 159 3.26 -9.71 -14.35
C ALA A 159 3.70 -9.30 -15.75
N GLY A 160 5.00 -9.26 -15.98
CA GLY A 160 5.57 -8.90 -17.28
C GLY A 160 6.89 -9.62 -17.58
N ILE A 161 7.20 -9.71 -18.86
CA ILE A 161 8.42 -10.34 -19.38
C ILE A 161 9.24 -9.25 -20.06
N THR A 162 10.50 -9.10 -19.65
CA THR A 162 11.50 -8.23 -20.30
C THR A 162 12.42 -9.05 -21.21
N ASP A 163 13.46 -8.44 -21.76
CA ASP A 163 14.53 -9.16 -22.46
C ASP A 163 15.35 -10.06 -21.52
N ASP A 164 15.51 -9.64 -20.26
CA ASP A 164 16.49 -10.22 -19.34
C ASP A 164 15.85 -11.07 -18.22
N TYR A 165 14.60 -10.75 -17.83
CA TYR A 165 13.94 -11.39 -16.69
C TYR A 165 12.42 -11.29 -16.74
N GLU A 166 11.80 -12.02 -15.83
CA GLU A 166 10.38 -11.96 -15.55
C GLU A 166 10.13 -11.14 -14.28
N LEU A 167 9.16 -10.24 -14.32
CA LEU A 167 8.72 -9.44 -13.17
C LEU A 167 7.31 -9.85 -12.79
N VAL A 168 7.12 -10.39 -11.60
CA VAL A 168 5.79 -10.74 -11.06
C VAL A 168 5.60 -10.05 -9.72
N LYS A 169 4.52 -9.26 -9.60
CA LYS A 169 4.13 -8.60 -8.36
C LYS A 169 2.70 -8.99 -8.01
N ILE A 170 2.53 -9.66 -6.88
CA ILE A 170 1.21 -10.05 -6.35
C ILE A 170 1.15 -9.57 -4.90
N LYS A 171 0.28 -8.61 -4.62
CA LYS A 171 0.06 -8.11 -3.25
C LYS A 171 -0.30 -9.25 -2.30
N GLY A 172 0.45 -9.37 -1.21
CA GLY A 172 0.17 -10.36 -0.16
C GLY A 172 0.69 -11.77 -0.42
N VAL A 173 1.44 -11.97 -1.50
CA VAL A 173 2.13 -13.23 -1.81
C VAL A 173 3.63 -13.00 -1.75
N LYS A 174 4.34 -13.86 -1.01
CA LYS A 174 5.81 -13.81 -0.90
C LYS A 174 6.51 -14.74 -1.89
N ASN A 175 5.87 -15.84 -2.24
CA ASN A 175 6.47 -16.88 -3.07
C ASN A 175 6.58 -16.43 -4.54
N PRO A 176 7.68 -16.78 -5.22
CA PRO A 176 7.83 -16.48 -6.64
C PRO A 176 6.79 -17.25 -7.44
N VAL A 177 5.98 -16.52 -8.20
CA VAL A 177 4.99 -17.06 -9.14
C VAL A 177 5.47 -16.74 -10.55
N LYS A 178 5.31 -17.68 -11.48
CA LYS A 178 5.67 -17.48 -12.89
C LYS A 178 4.56 -16.76 -13.66
N PHE A 179 4.93 -15.99 -14.67
CA PHE A 179 4.04 -15.23 -15.55
C PHE A 179 3.04 -16.15 -16.22
N ASN A 180 3.49 -17.30 -16.73
CA ASN A 180 2.64 -18.27 -17.40
C ASN A 180 1.55 -18.83 -16.48
N SER A 181 1.80 -18.92 -15.17
CA SER A 181 0.80 -19.37 -14.18
C SER A 181 -0.35 -18.37 -13.99
N LEU A 182 -0.14 -17.10 -14.36
CA LEU A 182 -1.13 -16.03 -14.24
C LEU A 182 -2.00 -15.89 -15.49
N LEU A 183 -1.55 -16.36 -16.66
CA LEU A 183 -2.30 -16.29 -17.92
C LEU A 183 -3.73 -16.85 -17.83
N PRO A 184 -3.99 -17.99 -17.16
CA PRO A 184 -5.34 -18.51 -17.01
C PRO A 184 -6.29 -17.55 -16.31
N LEU A 185 -5.79 -16.65 -15.44
CA LEU A 185 -6.62 -15.67 -14.72
C LEU A 185 -7.23 -14.60 -15.61
N LEU A 186 -6.74 -14.46 -16.85
CA LEU A 186 -7.42 -13.63 -17.86
C LEU A 186 -8.73 -14.27 -18.31
N THR A 187 -8.95 -15.56 -18.09
CA THR A 187 -10.23 -16.19 -18.42
C THR A 187 -11.19 -15.99 -17.27
N ARG A 188 -12.45 -15.67 -17.60
CA ARG A 188 -13.51 -15.43 -16.61
C ARG A 188 -13.61 -16.57 -15.60
N ASN A 189 -13.77 -16.21 -14.33
CA ASN A 189 -13.93 -17.13 -13.19
C ASN A 189 -12.76 -18.06 -12.87
N ASN A 190 -11.62 -17.95 -13.56
CA ASN A 190 -10.44 -18.73 -13.20
C ASN A 190 -9.81 -18.25 -11.89
N LYS A 191 -9.25 -19.20 -11.16
CA LYS A 191 -8.59 -19.01 -9.87
C LYS A 191 -7.22 -19.67 -9.91
N LEU A 192 -6.26 -19.07 -9.21
CA LEU A 192 -4.95 -19.63 -8.97
C LEU A 192 -4.76 -19.77 -7.48
N ASN A 193 -4.58 -21.00 -7.01
CA ASN A 193 -4.26 -21.29 -5.62
C ASN A 193 -2.74 -21.34 -5.45
N ILE A 194 -2.22 -20.52 -4.55
CA ILE A 194 -0.80 -20.40 -4.27
C ILE A 194 -0.59 -20.77 -2.81
N ASN A 195 0.16 -21.83 -2.53
CA ASN A 195 0.55 -22.14 -1.17
C ASN A 195 1.59 -21.13 -0.69
N GLN A 196 1.41 -20.61 0.51
CA GLN A 196 2.39 -19.76 1.15
C GLN A 196 2.40 -19.90 2.68
N ASP A 197 3.59 -19.68 3.23
CA ASP A 197 3.80 -19.60 4.67
C ASP A 197 3.30 -18.27 5.22
N LYS A 198 2.25 -18.33 6.03
CA LYS A 198 1.81 -17.20 6.83
C LYS A 198 2.33 -17.30 8.25
N TRP A 199 2.85 -16.18 8.71
CA TRP A 199 3.48 -16.04 10.01
C TRP A 199 2.48 -15.41 10.97
N TYR A 200 2.03 -16.19 11.93
CA TYR A 200 1.10 -15.76 12.97
C TYR A 200 1.86 -15.51 14.26
N LYS A 201 1.81 -14.26 14.72
CA LYS A 201 2.36 -13.90 16.03
C LYS A 201 1.42 -14.40 17.12
N SER A 202 1.95 -15.17 18.07
CA SER A 202 1.23 -15.63 19.25
C SER A 202 1.76 -14.86 20.45
N LEU A 203 1.16 -13.70 20.75
CA LEU A 203 1.60 -12.84 21.86
C LEU A 203 1.59 -13.58 23.20
N SER A 204 0.54 -14.36 23.48
CA SER A 204 0.41 -15.16 24.71
C SER A 204 1.51 -16.21 24.90
N ARG A 205 2.08 -16.73 23.81
CA ARG A 205 3.16 -17.74 23.85
C ARG A 205 4.54 -17.14 23.60
N GLY A 206 4.63 -15.82 23.37
CA GLY A 206 5.88 -15.16 22.99
C GLY A 206 6.53 -15.70 21.72
N GLY A 207 5.75 -16.32 20.82
CA GLY A 207 6.27 -17.11 19.71
C GLY A 207 5.63 -16.78 18.36
N ILE A 208 6.22 -17.29 17.29
CA ILE A 208 5.69 -17.21 15.93
C ILE A 208 5.28 -18.63 15.52
N THR A 209 4.05 -18.79 15.03
CA THR A 209 3.61 -20.02 14.37
C THR A 209 3.55 -19.77 12.88
N ILE A 210 4.23 -20.62 12.12
CA ILE A 210 4.17 -20.61 10.66
C ILE A 210 3.13 -21.64 10.24
N LYS A 211 2.16 -21.23 9.43
CA LYS A 211 1.15 -22.12 8.85
C LYS A 211 1.21 -22.01 7.34
N GLU A 212 1.17 -23.16 6.67
CA GLU A 212 0.95 -23.22 5.23
C GLU A 212 -0.53 -22.90 4.97
N GLU A 213 -0.80 -21.85 4.20
CA GLU A 213 -2.14 -21.46 3.80
C GLU A 213 -2.23 -21.26 2.28
N ILE A 214 -3.40 -21.56 1.76
CA ILE A 214 -3.72 -21.32 0.35
C ILE A 214 -4.13 -19.87 0.18
N TYR A 215 -3.40 -19.15 -0.67
CA TYR A 215 -3.79 -17.85 -1.19
C TYR A 215 -4.50 -18.03 -2.54
N THR A 216 -5.78 -17.68 -2.60
CA THR A 216 -6.55 -17.75 -3.85
C THR A 216 -6.50 -16.41 -4.57
N LEU A 217 -5.86 -16.40 -5.74
CA LEU A 217 -5.81 -15.25 -6.64
C LEU A 217 -6.86 -15.36 -7.74
N MET A 218 -7.60 -14.28 -7.95
CA MET A 218 -8.69 -14.16 -8.92
C MET A 218 -8.92 -12.69 -9.24
N VAL A 219 -9.41 -12.39 -10.45
CA VAL A 219 -9.85 -11.05 -10.83
C VAL A 219 -11.22 -10.76 -10.18
N THR A 220 -11.34 -9.65 -9.46
CA THR A 220 -12.54 -9.31 -8.66
C THR A 220 -13.04 -7.90 -8.95
N GLU A 221 -14.36 -7.73 -9.00
CA GLU A 221 -15.09 -6.47 -9.23
C GLU A 221 -15.18 -5.57 -7.97
N ASN A 222 -14.05 -5.26 -7.34
CA ASN A 222 -14.08 -4.51 -6.07
C ASN A 222 -14.33 -3.00 -6.24
N LYS A 223 -13.59 -2.35 -7.14
CA LYS A 223 -13.58 -0.88 -7.28
C LYS A 223 -13.84 -0.40 -8.72
N ARG A 224 -13.98 -1.34 -9.64
CA ARG A 224 -14.07 -1.14 -11.09
C ARG A 224 -14.88 -2.27 -11.69
N ASN A 225 -15.61 -1.99 -12.76
CA ASN A 225 -16.34 -2.98 -13.54
C ASN A 225 -15.36 -3.67 -14.49
N LEU A 226 -15.36 -5.00 -14.54
CA LEU A 226 -14.49 -5.78 -15.42
C LEU A 226 -15.13 -5.90 -16.82
N ILE A 227 -14.31 -5.79 -17.86
CA ILE A 227 -14.73 -5.95 -19.26
C ILE A 227 -14.15 -7.26 -19.80
N TYR A 228 -15.03 -8.07 -20.37
CA TYR A 228 -14.68 -9.34 -20.99
C TYR A 228 -15.12 -9.36 -22.45
N GLU A 229 -14.23 -9.81 -23.34
CA GLU A 229 -14.56 -10.20 -24.71
C GLU A 229 -14.29 -11.70 -24.87
N ASN A 230 -15.27 -12.47 -25.36
CA ASN A 230 -15.14 -13.93 -25.56
C ASN A 230 -14.57 -14.66 -24.32
N ASN A 231 -15.09 -14.34 -23.12
CA ASN A 231 -14.60 -14.82 -21.82
C ASN A 231 -13.17 -14.41 -21.42
N LYS A 232 -12.49 -13.58 -22.21
CA LYS A 232 -11.16 -13.06 -21.91
C LYS A 232 -11.28 -11.66 -21.32
N PHE A 233 -10.64 -11.46 -20.18
CA PHE A 233 -10.50 -10.17 -19.51
C PHE A 233 -9.62 -9.25 -20.37
N ILE A 234 -10.18 -8.10 -20.75
CA ILE A 234 -9.50 -7.16 -21.64
C ILE A 234 -9.25 -5.80 -20.99
N ASP A 235 -10.17 -5.31 -20.13
CA ASP A 235 -10.06 -3.97 -19.55
C ASP A 235 -11.01 -3.79 -18.34
N THR A 236 -11.00 -2.59 -17.74
CA THR A 236 -11.87 -2.20 -16.63
C THR A 236 -12.44 -0.80 -16.77
N LYS A 237 -13.71 -0.63 -16.44
CA LYS A 237 -14.37 0.69 -16.37
C LYS A 237 -14.44 1.20 -14.92
N PRO A 238 -14.29 2.51 -14.69
CA PRO A 238 -14.58 3.09 -13.38
C PRO A 238 -16.06 2.92 -13.02
N LEU A 239 -16.36 2.96 -11.72
CA LEU A 239 -17.74 3.03 -11.24
C LEU A 239 -18.26 4.47 -11.39
N THR A 240 -19.45 4.64 -11.95
CA THR A 240 -20.14 5.94 -12.02
C THR A 240 -20.97 6.14 -10.76
N LEU A 241 -20.83 7.29 -10.10
CA LEU A 241 -21.57 7.64 -8.90
C LEU A 241 -22.54 8.79 -9.19
N ASN A 242 -23.78 8.68 -8.72
CA ASN A 242 -24.74 9.79 -8.64
C ASN A 242 -25.26 9.91 -7.22
N ASP A 243 -25.12 11.08 -6.61
CA ASP A 243 -25.53 11.37 -5.23
C ASP A 243 -25.18 10.25 -4.24
N THR A 244 -23.96 9.71 -4.34
CA THR A 244 -23.40 8.59 -3.54
C THR A 244 -23.83 7.16 -3.89
N LYS A 245 -24.71 6.97 -4.88
CA LYS A 245 -25.10 5.63 -5.37
C LYS A 245 -24.34 5.25 -6.63
N ILE A 246 -23.90 3.99 -6.71
CA ILE A 246 -23.33 3.43 -7.94
C ILE A 246 -24.45 3.29 -8.96
N ILE A 247 -24.29 3.93 -10.12
CA ILE A 247 -25.12 3.68 -11.30
C ILE A 247 -24.38 2.64 -12.13
N ASN A 248 -25.02 1.49 -12.36
CA ASN A 248 -24.57 0.56 -13.39
C ASN A 248 -25.10 1.10 -14.73
N GLU A 249 -24.21 1.65 -15.55
CA GLU A 249 -24.51 1.84 -16.96
C GLU A 249 -24.57 0.45 -17.59
N ASN A 250 -25.78 0.02 -17.98
CA ASN A 250 -26.02 -1.20 -18.75
C ASN A 250 -25.35 -1.11 -20.13
#